data_AF-A0A413TIN0-F1
#
_entry.id   AF-A0A413TIN0-F1
#
_cell.length_a   1.000
_cell.length_b   1.000
_cell.length_c   1.000
_cell.angle_alpha   90.00
_cell.angle_beta   90.00
_cell.angle_gamma   90.00
#
_symmetry.space_group_name_H-M   'P 1'
#
loop_
_entity.id
_entity.type
_entity.pdbx_description
1 polymer ?
#
loop_
_entity_poly.entity_id
_entity_poly.type
_entity_poly.pdbx_seq_one_letter_code
_entity_poly.pdbx_strand_id
1 'polypeptide(L)'
;MKKIYSKITKERQKQFQIETYITQDGDEKQVVKKALTPECIEHIQGMQRYYEKHRSANFLCPSRMISEKEVAFEFLQGKSLCNEMLEALAQRAEAKFISYLRIYDEIIRQNVQVVKGPFMAENGFEEIFGNVAFEDEIEYATGLNIDMAFDNIIRDESDGSYKIIDYEWVFPLNIPIKFVIYRAVLAFYTRNASAMKDIIGLEEIYGCFDITDSETIIFDHMNEAFNAYVYGGQDGYNSSVIAYKKEVYDVKKLLPEENLFLQVFLNDGTKYLEGRAITNHVIGKRVKMDIPLEFTQKVSEIRVDPLNVSCVLKNLQVKVVTKENDEYEVKEYQHNAIITKDNDFIFVSEDPQLIFQNCWENQLKMIKIRFTIKEAGLQDNPMLVALSEIKNQMNQIETQMRKVEGELEYIKGTKVYKTLLERKVDKVLGENE
;
A
#
# COMPACT_ATOMS: atom_id res chain seq x y z
N MET A 1 -38.33 26.11 -12.51
CA MET A 1 -37.02 25.47 -12.23
C MET A 1 -36.02 26.37 -11.50
N LYS A 2 -35.69 26.03 -10.25
CA LYS A 2 -34.67 26.68 -9.41
C LYS A 2 -33.39 25.86 -9.39
N LYS A 3 -32.21 26.48 -9.57
CA LYS A 3 -30.91 25.83 -9.36
C LYS A 3 -30.64 25.72 -7.86
N ILE A 4 -30.44 24.49 -7.36
CA ILE A 4 -30.27 24.21 -5.91
C ILE A 4 -28.85 23.76 -5.55
N TYR A 5 -28.07 23.32 -6.53
CA TYR A 5 -26.68 22.89 -6.39
C TYR A 5 -25.93 23.21 -7.67
N SER A 6 -24.65 23.55 -7.57
CA SER A 6 -23.77 23.70 -8.73
C SER A 6 -22.33 23.34 -8.35
N LYS A 7 -21.66 22.64 -9.25
CA LYS A 7 -20.23 22.33 -9.23
C LYS A 7 -19.65 22.72 -10.58
N ILE A 8 -18.52 23.41 -10.56
CA ILE A 8 -17.85 23.91 -11.76
C ILE A 8 -16.44 23.30 -11.81
N THR A 9 -16.06 22.70 -12.94
CA THR A 9 -14.72 22.14 -13.18
C THR A 9 -13.94 23.04 -14.14
N LYS A 10 -13.26 24.07 -13.62
CA LYS A 10 -12.46 25.04 -14.42
C LYS A 10 -10.98 24.67 -14.53
N GLU A 11 -10.54 23.76 -13.67
CA GLU A 11 -9.18 23.26 -13.56
C GLU A 11 -8.81 22.31 -14.72
N ARG A 12 -9.79 21.76 -15.43
CA ARG A 12 -9.57 20.89 -16.60
C ARG A 12 -9.20 21.71 -17.84
N GLN A 13 -8.64 21.05 -18.84
CA GLN A 13 -8.44 21.67 -20.16
C GLN A 13 -9.77 22.23 -20.71
N LYS A 14 -9.71 23.28 -21.52
CA LYS A 14 -10.89 24.04 -21.99
C LYS A 14 -11.99 23.16 -22.57
N GLN A 15 -11.64 22.12 -23.31
CA GLN A 15 -12.56 21.17 -23.93
C GLN A 15 -13.31 20.26 -22.93
N PHE A 16 -12.94 20.26 -21.65
CA PHE A 16 -13.54 19.43 -20.59
C PHE A 16 -14.14 20.26 -19.44
N GLN A 17 -14.22 21.59 -19.59
CA GLN A 17 -14.72 22.48 -18.55
C GLN A 17 -16.25 22.54 -18.55
N ILE A 18 -16.87 21.99 -17.51
CA ILE A 18 -18.33 21.92 -17.37
C ILE A 18 -18.83 22.53 -16.05
N GLU A 19 -20.05 23.03 -16.06
CA GLU A 19 -20.86 23.22 -14.85
C GLU A 19 -21.84 22.04 -14.75
N THR A 20 -21.80 21.29 -13.65
CA THR A 20 -22.82 20.32 -13.29
C THR A 20 -23.71 20.92 -12.21
N TYR A 21 -25.01 21.03 -12.46
CA TYR A 21 -25.94 21.64 -11.53
C TYR A 21 -27.25 20.87 -11.40
N ILE A 22 -27.89 20.95 -10.24
CA ILE A 22 -29.20 20.33 -10.02
C ILE A 22 -30.26 21.44 -10.10
N THR A 23 -31.28 21.20 -10.92
CA THR A 23 -32.49 22.02 -10.91
C THR A 23 -33.64 21.29 -10.25
N GLN A 24 -34.50 22.04 -9.58
CA GLN A 24 -35.69 21.55 -8.92
C GLN A 24 -36.93 22.33 -9.37
N ASP A 25 -38.01 21.62 -9.66
CA ASP A 25 -39.34 22.18 -9.88
C ASP A 25 -40.38 21.38 -9.07
N GLY A 26 -40.90 21.97 -8.00
CA GLY A 26 -41.65 21.19 -7.00
C GLY A 26 -40.79 20.05 -6.43
N ASP A 27 -41.27 18.81 -6.59
CA ASP A 27 -40.57 17.59 -6.18
C ASP A 27 -39.66 17.01 -7.28
N GLU A 28 -39.81 17.46 -8.53
CA GLU A 28 -38.99 16.98 -9.64
C GLU A 28 -37.60 17.59 -9.61
N LYS A 29 -36.58 16.74 -9.77
CA LYS A 29 -35.18 17.13 -9.87
C LYS A 29 -34.59 16.61 -11.17
N GLN A 30 -33.64 17.35 -11.72
CA GLN A 30 -32.80 16.89 -12.83
C GLN A 30 -31.37 17.42 -12.64
N VAL A 31 -30.39 16.63 -13.09
CA VAL A 31 -28.98 17.04 -13.14
C VAL A 31 -28.70 17.57 -14.54
N VAL A 32 -28.07 18.74 -14.65
CA VAL A 32 -27.72 19.35 -15.93
C VAL A 32 -26.21 19.52 -16.00
N LYS A 33 -25.59 19.03 -17.07
CA LYS A 33 -24.19 19.31 -17.42
C LYS A 33 -24.15 20.35 -18.54
N LYS A 34 -23.41 21.44 -18.31
CA LYS A 34 -23.31 22.60 -19.21
C LYS A 34 -21.87 22.87 -19.61
N ALA A 35 -21.61 23.02 -20.90
CA ALA A 35 -20.32 23.47 -21.41
C ALA A 35 -20.02 24.91 -20.99
N LEU A 36 -18.83 25.15 -20.42
CA LEU A 36 -18.37 26.50 -20.04
C LEU A 36 -17.68 27.23 -21.19
N THR A 37 -17.19 26.49 -22.18
CA THR A 37 -16.42 26.98 -23.32
C THR A 37 -17.02 26.44 -24.62
N PRO A 38 -16.82 27.12 -25.77
CA PRO A 38 -17.16 26.55 -27.07
C PRO A 38 -16.49 25.21 -27.37
N GLU A 39 -15.26 25.02 -26.92
CA GLU A 39 -14.46 23.80 -27.12
C GLU A 39 -15.05 22.58 -26.39
N CYS A 40 -15.83 22.79 -25.33
CA CYS A 40 -16.47 21.73 -24.55
C CYS A 40 -17.83 21.27 -25.10
N ILE A 41 -18.36 21.93 -26.13
CA ILE A 41 -19.67 21.59 -26.70
C ILE A 41 -19.71 20.14 -27.21
N GLU A 42 -18.64 19.71 -27.88
CA GLU A 42 -18.55 18.34 -28.42
C GLU A 42 -18.52 17.28 -27.31
N HIS A 43 -17.91 17.61 -26.16
CA HIS A 43 -17.89 16.78 -24.96
C HIS A 43 -19.30 16.58 -24.37
N ILE A 44 -20.10 17.66 -24.30
CA ILE A 44 -21.50 17.59 -23.88
C ILE A 44 -22.34 16.74 -24.84
N GLN A 45 -22.18 16.95 -26.15
CA GLN A 45 -22.91 16.20 -27.17
C GLN A 45 -22.52 14.72 -27.20
N GLY A 46 -21.25 14.42 -26.89
CA GLY A 46 -20.73 13.06 -26.75
C GLY A 46 -21.51 12.22 -25.75
N MET A 47 -21.88 12.79 -24.60
CA MET A 47 -22.69 12.11 -23.59
C MET A 47 -24.08 11.72 -24.14
N GLN A 48 -24.78 12.62 -24.84
CA GLN A 48 -26.07 12.27 -25.44
C GLN A 48 -25.92 11.19 -26.50
N ARG A 49 -24.92 11.29 -27.39
CA ARG A 49 -24.70 10.29 -28.44
C ARG A 49 -24.40 8.92 -27.84
N TYR A 50 -23.65 8.88 -26.75
CA TYR A 50 -23.39 7.64 -26.02
C TYR A 50 -24.67 7.04 -25.43
N TYR A 51 -25.51 7.87 -24.79
CA TYR A 51 -26.79 7.42 -24.26
C TYR A 51 -27.70 6.87 -25.36
N GLU A 52 -27.91 7.58 -26.47
CA GLU A 52 -28.80 7.12 -27.53
C GLU A 52 -28.34 5.79 -28.16
N LYS A 53 -27.02 5.58 -28.29
CA LYS A 53 -26.46 4.33 -28.78
C LYS A 53 -26.75 3.15 -27.86
N HIS A 54 -26.88 3.37 -26.55
CA HIS A 54 -27.02 2.31 -25.54
C HIS A 54 -28.36 2.34 -24.80
N ARG A 55 -29.32 3.16 -25.25
CA ARG A 55 -30.60 3.40 -24.58
C ARG A 55 -31.39 2.13 -24.29
N SER A 56 -31.33 1.14 -25.19
CA SER A 56 -32.05 -0.13 -25.03
C SER A 56 -31.49 -1.05 -23.94
N ALA A 57 -30.25 -0.82 -23.50
CA ALA A 57 -29.59 -1.67 -22.51
C ALA A 57 -29.93 -1.28 -21.06
N ASN A 58 -30.58 -0.13 -20.84
CA ASN A 58 -31.12 0.32 -19.55
C ASN A 58 -30.13 0.38 -18.36
N PHE A 59 -28.83 0.48 -18.63
CA PHE A 59 -27.79 0.62 -17.60
C PHE A 59 -27.29 2.07 -17.43
N LEU A 60 -27.71 2.98 -18.31
CA LEU A 60 -27.37 4.40 -18.25
C LEU A 60 -28.53 5.18 -17.66
N CYS A 61 -28.22 6.15 -16.80
CA CYS A 61 -29.18 7.17 -16.42
C CYS A 61 -29.67 7.90 -17.68
N PRO A 62 -30.98 8.00 -17.92
CA PRO A 62 -31.51 8.67 -19.10
C PRO A 62 -31.01 10.10 -19.22
N SER A 63 -30.61 10.49 -20.44
CA SER A 63 -30.26 11.87 -20.77
C SER A 63 -30.99 12.42 -21.99
N ARG A 64 -31.12 13.74 -22.02
CA ARG A 64 -31.68 14.51 -23.14
C ARG A 64 -30.96 15.83 -23.31
N MET A 65 -30.74 16.24 -24.55
CA MET A 65 -30.26 17.59 -24.84
C MET A 65 -31.34 18.63 -24.51
N ILE A 66 -30.95 19.67 -23.77
CA ILE A 66 -31.81 20.85 -23.52
C ILE A 66 -31.43 21.98 -24.49
N SER A 67 -30.15 22.09 -24.83
CA SER A 67 -29.62 23.00 -25.83
C SER A 67 -28.31 22.44 -26.39
N GLU A 68 -27.71 23.06 -27.41
CA GLU A 68 -26.40 22.63 -27.94
C GLU A 68 -25.29 22.56 -26.88
N LYS A 69 -25.42 23.29 -25.76
CA LYS A 69 -24.41 23.39 -24.70
C LYS A 69 -24.81 22.68 -23.41
N GLU A 70 -26.01 22.09 -23.35
CA GLU A 70 -26.58 21.55 -22.11
C GLU A 70 -27.26 20.21 -22.35
N VAL A 71 -26.89 19.23 -21.52
CA VAL A 71 -27.54 17.92 -21.43
C VAL A 71 -28.11 17.73 -20.03
N ALA A 72 -29.37 17.30 -19.94
CA ALA A 72 -30.01 16.92 -18.69
C ALA A 72 -30.01 15.41 -18.52
N PHE A 73 -29.88 14.99 -17.27
CA PHE A 73 -30.02 13.64 -16.79
C PHE A 73 -31.17 13.59 -15.78
N GLU A 74 -31.89 12.48 -15.77
CA GLU A 74 -32.85 12.19 -14.71
C GLU A 74 -32.17 12.17 -13.34
N PHE A 75 -32.88 12.62 -12.31
CA PHE A 75 -32.38 12.54 -10.94
C PHE A 75 -32.80 11.20 -10.33
N LEU A 76 -31.88 10.25 -10.26
CA LEU A 76 -32.15 8.95 -9.66
C LEU A 76 -32.24 9.06 -8.13
N GLN A 77 -33.30 8.47 -7.57
CA GLN A 77 -33.43 8.28 -6.13
C GLN A 77 -32.85 6.91 -5.78
N GLY A 78 -31.87 6.89 -4.90
CA GLY A 78 -31.27 5.66 -4.44
C GLY A 78 -29.85 5.81 -3.96
N LYS A 79 -29.18 4.67 -3.80
CA LYS A 79 -27.91 4.57 -3.12
C LYS A 79 -26.80 4.23 -4.09
N SER A 80 -25.66 4.90 -3.99
CA SER A 80 -24.48 4.56 -4.80
C SER A 80 -23.91 3.20 -4.40
N LEU A 81 -23.32 2.50 -5.37
CA LEU A 81 -22.60 1.26 -5.13
C LEU A 81 -21.47 1.47 -4.10
N CYS A 82 -20.79 2.62 -4.16
CA CYS A 82 -19.81 3.05 -3.16
C CYS A 82 -20.38 3.00 -1.73
N ASN A 83 -21.56 3.61 -1.49
CA ASN A 83 -22.17 3.63 -0.15
C ASN A 83 -22.66 2.23 0.27
N GLU A 84 -23.08 1.39 -0.67
CA GLU A 84 -23.43 -0.01 -0.40
C GLU A 84 -22.20 -0.83 0.04
N MET A 85 -21.08 -0.65 -0.66
CA MET A 85 -19.80 -1.26 -0.32
C MET A 85 -19.28 -0.80 1.05
N LEU A 86 -19.32 0.51 1.33
CA LEU A 86 -18.88 1.05 2.62
C LEU A 86 -19.73 0.55 3.81
N GLU A 87 -21.05 0.43 3.63
CA GLU A 87 -21.91 -0.15 4.67
C GLU A 87 -21.60 -1.63 4.91
N ALA A 88 -21.34 -2.41 3.86
CA ALA A 88 -20.93 -3.81 4.00
C ALA A 88 -19.63 -3.92 4.81
N LEU A 89 -18.65 -3.05 4.54
CA LEU A 89 -17.39 -3.00 5.29
C LEU A 89 -17.60 -2.58 6.75
N ALA A 90 -18.40 -1.54 7.01
CA ALA A 90 -18.73 -1.09 8.36
C ALA A 90 -19.40 -2.20 9.19
N GLN A 91 -20.20 -3.05 8.54
CA GLN A 91 -20.86 -4.21 9.14
C GLN A 91 -19.96 -5.46 9.19
N ARG A 92 -18.72 -5.40 8.70
CA ARG A 92 -17.80 -6.54 8.52
C ARG A 92 -18.42 -7.69 7.72
N ALA A 93 -19.30 -7.36 6.78
CA ALA A 93 -19.99 -8.30 5.91
C ALA A 93 -19.16 -8.56 4.64
N GLU A 94 -18.03 -9.27 4.79
CA GLU A 94 -17.07 -9.54 3.71
C GLU A 94 -17.71 -10.18 2.47
N ALA A 95 -18.55 -11.21 2.65
CA ALA A 95 -19.26 -11.85 1.55
C ALA A 95 -20.15 -10.88 0.76
N LYS A 96 -20.75 -9.90 1.44
CA LYS A 96 -21.58 -8.87 0.81
C LYS A 96 -20.71 -7.88 0.04
N PHE A 97 -19.58 -7.46 0.60
CA PHE A 97 -18.61 -6.61 -0.10
C PHE A 97 -18.10 -7.27 -1.39
N ILE A 98 -17.67 -8.53 -1.33
CA ILE A 98 -17.26 -9.31 -2.51
C ILE A 98 -18.39 -9.41 -3.53
N SER A 99 -19.64 -9.59 -3.10
CA SER A 99 -20.79 -9.60 -4.02
C SER A 99 -20.95 -8.29 -4.80
N TYR A 100 -20.67 -7.14 -4.17
CA TYR A 100 -20.70 -5.84 -4.85
C TYR A 100 -19.57 -5.67 -5.87
N LEU A 101 -18.39 -6.24 -5.62
CA LEU A 101 -17.30 -6.28 -6.61
C LEU A 101 -17.70 -7.10 -7.84
N ARG A 102 -18.42 -8.21 -7.66
CA ARG A 102 -18.93 -9.04 -8.76
C ARG A 102 -20.02 -8.31 -9.55
N ILE A 103 -20.96 -7.67 -8.86
CA ILE A 103 -21.98 -6.80 -9.50
C ILE A 103 -21.31 -5.73 -10.35
N TYR A 104 -20.25 -5.09 -9.83
CA TYR A 104 -19.50 -4.10 -10.59
C TYR A 104 -18.87 -4.67 -11.86
N ASP A 105 -18.18 -5.82 -11.77
CA ASP A 105 -17.60 -6.49 -12.93
C ASP A 105 -18.66 -6.84 -13.99
N GLU A 106 -19.82 -7.33 -13.56
CA GLU A 106 -20.96 -7.63 -14.42
C GLU A 106 -21.48 -6.36 -15.13
N ILE A 107 -21.61 -5.24 -14.43
CA ILE A 107 -22.02 -3.95 -15.01
C ILE A 107 -21.04 -3.52 -16.10
N ILE A 108 -19.74 -3.71 -15.91
CA ILE A 108 -18.77 -3.35 -16.96
C ILE A 108 -18.94 -4.26 -18.17
N ARG A 109 -18.93 -5.58 -17.95
CA ARG A 109 -18.79 -6.58 -19.02
C ARG A 109 -20.06 -6.80 -19.82
N GLN A 110 -21.24 -6.66 -19.22
CA GLN A 110 -22.52 -6.85 -19.94
C GLN A 110 -22.83 -5.72 -20.92
N ASN A 111 -22.19 -4.56 -20.75
CA ASN A 111 -22.51 -3.35 -21.50
C ASN A 111 -21.56 -3.09 -22.68
N VAL A 112 -20.59 -3.97 -22.90
CA VAL A 112 -19.63 -3.87 -24.00
C VAL A 112 -19.37 -5.22 -24.64
N GLN A 113 -18.90 -5.19 -25.89
CA GLN A 113 -18.40 -6.38 -26.56
C GLN A 113 -16.94 -6.60 -26.12
N VAL A 114 -16.73 -7.52 -25.18
CA VAL A 114 -15.39 -7.88 -24.71
C VAL A 114 -14.67 -8.70 -25.77
N VAL A 115 -13.45 -8.28 -26.11
CA VAL A 115 -12.51 -8.99 -26.97
C VAL A 115 -11.33 -9.42 -26.13
N LYS A 116 -10.89 -10.67 -26.28
CA LYS A 116 -9.65 -11.19 -25.69
C LYS A 116 -8.65 -11.49 -26.79
N GLY A 117 -7.44 -10.97 -26.64
CA GLY A 117 -6.36 -11.20 -27.61
C GLY A 117 -5.19 -10.23 -27.42
N PRO A 118 -4.25 -10.20 -28.38
CA PRO A 118 -3.17 -9.22 -28.35
C PRO A 118 -3.74 -7.80 -28.43
N PHE A 119 -3.26 -6.93 -27.55
CA PHE A 119 -3.69 -5.54 -27.53
C PHE A 119 -2.91 -4.71 -28.55
N MET A 120 -3.63 -3.94 -29.36
CA MET A 120 -3.05 -2.97 -30.26
C MET A 120 -3.63 -1.60 -29.96
N ALA A 121 -2.75 -0.66 -29.58
CA ALA A 121 -3.11 0.73 -29.39
C ALA A 121 -3.55 1.33 -30.74
N GLU A 122 -4.77 1.87 -30.78
CA GLU A 122 -5.31 2.55 -31.96
C GLU A 122 -4.76 3.98 -32.07
N ASN A 123 -4.93 4.60 -33.24
CA ASN A 123 -4.54 6.00 -33.45
C ASN A 123 -5.24 6.91 -32.42
N GLY A 124 -4.46 7.73 -31.71
CA GLY A 124 -4.96 8.62 -30.65
C GLY A 124 -4.97 7.99 -29.25
N PHE A 125 -4.69 6.68 -29.11
CA PHE A 125 -4.57 6.05 -27.79
C PHE A 125 -3.40 6.62 -26.99
N GLU A 126 -2.21 6.73 -27.60
CA GLU A 126 -1.00 7.18 -26.93
C GLU A 126 -1.09 8.64 -26.43
N GLU A 127 -1.86 9.48 -27.11
CA GLU A 127 -2.12 10.87 -26.68
C GLU A 127 -2.87 10.93 -25.33
N ILE A 128 -3.74 9.95 -25.08
CA ILE A 128 -4.64 9.94 -23.93
C ILE A 128 -4.08 9.07 -22.80
N PHE A 129 -3.52 7.91 -23.12
CA PHE A 129 -3.09 6.91 -22.13
C PHE A 129 -1.59 6.63 -22.12
N GLY A 130 -0.81 7.35 -22.93
CA GLY A 130 0.63 7.11 -23.05
C GLY A 130 0.95 5.84 -23.83
N ASN A 131 2.24 5.56 -23.94
CA ASN A 131 2.74 4.40 -24.67
C ASN A 131 2.75 3.18 -23.74
N VAL A 132 1.99 2.15 -24.10
CA VAL A 132 1.88 0.92 -23.33
C VAL A 132 1.98 -0.29 -24.23
N ALA A 133 2.60 -1.33 -23.69
CA ALA A 133 2.66 -2.65 -24.30
C ALA A 133 2.26 -3.69 -23.26
N PHE A 134 1.48 -4.67 -23.70
CA PHE A 134 1.12 -5.84 -22.91
C PHE A 134 1.84 -7.06 -23.49
N GLU A 135 2.51 -7.82 -22.64
CA GLU A 135 3.23 -9.04 -23.04
C GLU A 135 2.25 -10.20 -23.31
N ASP A 136 1.15 -10.24 -22.55
CA ASP A 136 0.12 -11.26 -22.63
C ASP A 136 -1.13 -10.77 -23.39
N GLU A 137 -1.97 -11.72 -23.81
CA GLU A 137 -3.32 -11.40 -24.28
C GLU A 137 -4.17 -10.82 -23.14
N ILE A 138 -4.88 -9.73 -23.44
CA ILE A 138 -5.72 -9.05 -22.46
C ILE A 138 -7.16 -8.92 -22.96
N GLU A 139 -8.06 -8.60 -22.03
CA GLU A 139 -9.45 -8.25 -22.34
C GLU A 139 -9.58 -6.74 -22.53
N TYR A 140 -10.13 -6.33 -23.67
CA TYR A 140 -10.41 -4.95 -23.98
C TYR A 140 -11.76 -4.80 -24.68
N ALA A 141 -12.30 -3.58 -24.69
CA ALA A 141 -13.48 -3.25 -25.47
C ALA A 141 -13.42 -1.81 -26.00
N THR A 142 -14.11 -1.57 -27.09
CA THR A 142 -14.26 -0.23 -27.68
C THR A 142 -15.46 0.49 -27.07
N GLY A 143 -15.34 1.80 -26.82
CA GLY A 143 -16.46 2.61 -26.33
C GLY A 143 -16.77 2.42 -24.84
N LEU A 144 -15.78 1.99 -24.07
CA LEU A 144 -15.85 1.97 -22.61
C LEU A 144 -15.88 3.39 -22.04
N ASN A 145 -16.73 3.60 -21.03
CA ASN A 145 -16.58 4.72 -20.12
C ASN A 145 -15.42 4.44 -19.18
N ILE A 146 -14.44 5.33 -19.10
CA ILE A 146 -13.23 5.12 -18.27
C ILE A 146 -13.47 5.55 -16.82
N ASP A 147 -14.42 6.45 -16.57
CA ASP A 147 -14.73 6.94 -15.24
C ASP A 147 -15.95 6.24 -14.63
N MET A 148 -15.84 4.92 -14.47
CA MET A 148 -16.83 4.07 -13.80
C MET A 148 -16.57 3.96 -12.29
N ALA A 149 -16.26 5.08 -11.62
CA ALA A 149 -16.14 5.08 -10.16
C ALA A 149 -17.42 4.54 -9.50
N PHE A 150 -17.30 3.81 -8.37
CA PHE A 150 -18.47 3.23 -7.69
C PHE A 150 -19.48 4.29 -7.21
N ASP A 151 -19.06 5.55 -7.04
CA ASP A 151 -19.97 6.67 -6.74
C ASP A 151 -20.89 7.02 -7.92
N ASN A 152 -20.46 6.75 -9.15
CA ASN A 152 -21.17 7.07 -10.39
C ASN A 152 -22.16 5.97 -10.79
N ILE A 153 -22.32 4.93 -9.97
CA ILE A 153 -23.26 3.82 -10.17
C ILE A 153 -24.29 3.89 -9.04
N ILE A 154 -25.55 4.16 -9.38
CA ILE A 154 -26.65 4.27 -8.41
C ILE A 154 -27.59 3.09 -8.58
N ARG A 155 -27.94 2.45 -7.47
CA ARG A 155 -29.07 1.52 -7.41
C ARG A 155 -30.36 2.33 -7.31
N ASP A 156 -31.13 2.35 -8.40
CA ASP A 156 -32.40 3.07 -8.49
C ASP A 156 -33.45 2.41 -7.60
N GLU A 157 -34.09 3.18 -6.72
CA GLU A 157 -35.12 2.67 -5.80
C GLU A 157 -36.41 2.26 -6.51
N SER A 158 -36.67 2.77 -7.72
CA SER A 158 -37.91 2.50 -8.45
C SER A 158 -37.97 1.07 -9.01
N ASP A 159 -36.85 0.55 -9.51
CA ASP A 159 -36.76 -0.75 -10.17
C ASP A 159 -35.65 -1.66 -9.59
N GLY A 160 -34.81 -1.14 -8.69
CA GLY A 160 -33.72 -1.86 -8.04
C GLY A 160 -32.49 -2.08 -8.93
N SER A 161 -32.47 -1.56 -10.16
CA SER A 161 -31.40 -1.71 -11.12
C SER A 161 -30.25 -0.73 -10.88
N TYR A 162 -29.05 -1.09 -11.31
CA TYR A 162 -27.88 -0.21 -11.26
C TYR A 162 -27.78 0.62 -12.54
N LYS A 163 -27.70 1.94 -12.38
CA LYS A 163 -27.59 2.90 -13.48
C LYS A 163 -26.35 3.77 -13.32
N ILE A 164 -25.62 3.96 -14.41
CA ILE A 164 -24.46 4.84 -14.51
C ILE A 164 -24.97 6.27 -14.73
N ILE A 165 -24.66 7.16 -13.79
CA ILE A 165 -25.08 8.57 -13.83
C ILE A 165 -24.04 9.49 -14.48
N ASP A 166 -22.81 9.00 -14.65
CA ASP A 166 -21.74 9.74 -15.30
C ASP A 166 -21.08 8.91 -16.40
N TYR A 167 -21.27 9.33 -17.64
CA TYR A 167 -20.69 8.73 -18.84
C TYR A 167 -19.99 9.79 -19.70
N GLU A 168 -19.27 10.67 -19.02
CA GLU A 168 -18.51 11.78 -19.60
C GLU A 168 -17.24 11.32 -20.34
N TRP A 169 -16.61 10.23 -19.90
CA TRP A 169 -15.29 9.81 -20.38
C TRP A 169 -15.36 8.56 -21.26
N VAL A 170 -16.04 8.69 -22.40
CA VAL A 170 -16.16 7.62 -23.39
C VAL A 170 -15.35 7.97 -24.63
N PHE A 171 -14.45 7.06 -25.01
CA PHE A 171 -13.63 7.21 -26.20
C PHE A 171 -13.89 6.08 -27.20
N PRO A 172 -13.86 6.34 -28.51
CA PRO A 172 -14.00 5.32 -29.54
C PRO A 172 -12.68 4.57 -29.74
N LEU A 173 -12.05 4.14 -28.64
CA LEU A 173 -10.76 3.46 -28.61
C LEU A 173 -10.89 2.12 -27.90
N ASN A 174 -10.05 1.16 -28.26
CA ASN A 174 -9.88 -0.07 -27.48
C ASN A 174 -9.23 0.23 -26.14
N ILE A 175 -9.94 -0.08 -25.05
CA ILE A 175 -9.48 0.18 -23.68
C ILE A 175 -9.47 -1.15 -22.91
N PRO A 176 -8.38 -1.47 -22.19
CA PRO A 176 -8.33 -2.63 -21.30
C PRO A 176 -9.44 -2.59 -20.25
N ILE A 177 -10.21 -3.67 -20.09
CA ILE A 177 -11.31 -3.76 -19.12
C ILE A 177 -10.76 -3.54 -17.69
N LYS A 178 -9.67 -4.23 -17.37
CA LYS A 178 -8.99 -4.13 -16.08
C LYS A 178 -8.45 -2.73 -15.76
N PHE A 179 -8.14 -1.91 -16.76
CA PHE A 179 -7.74 -0.51 -16.52
C PHE A 179 -8.89 0.31 -15.92
N VAL A 180 -10.12 0.11 -16.41
CA VAL A 180 -11.30 0.80 -15.86
C VAL A 180 -11.59 0.36 -14.43
N ILE A 181 -11.46 -0.95 -14.16
CA ILE A 181 -11.58 -1.52 -12.82
C ILE A 181 -10.50 -0.94 -11.89
N TYR A 182 -9.24 -0.93 -12.34
CA TYR A 182 -8.11 -0.37 -11.62
C TYR A 182 -8.39 1.07 -11.17
N ARG A 183 -8.84 1.93 -12.09
CA ARG A 183 -9.16 3.33 -11.78
C ARG A 183 -10.24 3.47 -10.72
N ALA A 184 -11.32 2.69 -10.84
CA ALA A 184 -12.43 2.75 -9.88
C ALA A 184 -12.02 2.28 -8.48
N VAL A 185 -11.26 1.18 -8.39
CA VAL A 185 -10.73 0.66 -7.13
C VAL A 185 -9.73 1.65 -6.51
N LEU A 186 -8.81 2.21 -7.31
CA LEU A 186 -7.86 3.24 -6.84
C LEU A 186 -8.60 4.46 -6.27
N ALA A 187 -9.61 4.96 -6.99
CA ALA A 187 -10.40 6.11 -6.54
C ALA A 187 -11.18 5.81 -5.26
N PHE A 188 -11.81 4.63 -5.18
CA PHE A 188 -12.54 4.18 -4.00
C PHE A 188 -11.65 4.05 -2.77
N TYR A 189 -10.52 3.37 -2.91
CA TYR A 189 -9.59 3.12 -1.82
C TYR A 189 -8.94 4.42 -1.33
N THR A 190 -8.53 5.29 -2.25
CA THR A 190 -7.89 6.58 -1.91
C THR A 190 -8.84 7.49 -1.15
N ARG A 191 -10.10 7.59 -1.60
CA ARG A 191 -11.11 8.48 -0.96
C ARG A 191 -11.59 7.96 0.39
N ASN A 192 -11.52 6.65 0.62
CA ASN A 192 -12.04 6.00 1.81
C ASN A 192 -10.95 5.34 2.67
N ALA A 193 -9.68 5.72 2.49
CA ALA A 193 -8.53 5.04 3.09
C ALA A 193 -8.64 4.85 4.61
N SER A 194 -9.25 5.80 5.33
CA SER A 194 -9.48 5.70 6.78
C SER A 194 -10.45 4.60 7.19
N ALA A 195 -11.45 4.28 6.35
CA ALA A 195 -12.40 3.20 6.59
C ALA A 195 -11.87 1.83 6.11
N MET A 196 -10.90 1.83 5.19
CA MET A 196 -10.42 0.63 4.50
C MET A 196 -9.18 0.00 5.15
N LYS A 197 -8.26 0.83 5.67
CA LYS A 197 -6.88 0.43 6.01
C LYS A 197 -6.75 -0.75 6.98
N ASP A 198 -7.74 -0.95 7.85
CA ASP A 198 -7.76 -2.01 8.85
C ASP A 198 -8.71 -3.18 8.49
N ILE A 199 -9.39 -3.12 7.33
CA ILE A 199 -10.40 -4.11 6.91
C ILE A 199 -9.93 -4.90 5.69
N ILE A 200 -9.49 -4.22 4.63
CA ILE A 200 -9.07 -4.86 3.38
C ILE A 200 -8.01 -3.99 2.68
N GLY A 201 -6.93 -4.59 2.22
CA GLY A 201 -5.87 -3.90 1.47
C GLY A 201 -6.26 -3.59 0.02
N LEU A 202 -5.55 -2.64 -0.58
CA LEU A 202 -5.73 -2.30 -2.00
C LEU A 202 -5.40 -3.50 -2.90
N GLU A 203 -4.31 -4.21 -2.59
CA GLU A 203 -3.88 -5.39 -3.34
C GLU A 203 -4.90 -6.54 -3.25
N GLU A 204 -5.61 -6.66 -2.13
CA GLU A 204 -6.65 -7.68 -1.95
C GLU A 204 -7.86 -7.42 -2.86
N ILE A 205 -8.26 -6.15 -3.01
CA ILE A 205 -9.35 -5.77 -3.93
C ILE A 205 -8.91 -6.01 -5.38
N TYR A 206 -7.69 -5.63 -5.76
CA TYR A 206 -7.17 -5.92 -7.10
C TYR A 206 -7.11 -7.42 -7.39
N GLY A 207 -6.74 -8.23 -6.39
CA GLY A 207 -6.76 -9.69 -6.50
C GLY A 207 -8.16 -10.25 -6.79
N CYS A 208 -9.24 -9.59 -6.36
CA CYS A 208 -10.61 -10.00 -6.67
C CYS A 208 -10.97 -9.85 -8.16
N PHE A 209 -10.20 -9.07 -8.92
CA PHE A 209 -10.37 -8.83 -10.35
C PHE A 209 -9.23 -9.41 -11.19
N ASP A 210 -8.40 -10.27 -10.59
CA ASP A 210 -7.21 -10.86 -11.21
C ASP A 210 -6.24 -9.81 -11.78
N ILE A 211 -6.15 -8.62 -11.16
CA ILE A 211 -5.21 -7.57 -11.57
C ILE A 211 -3.84 -7.88 -10.95
N THR A 212 -2.82 -8.07 -11.79
CA THR A 212 -1.47 -8.42 -11.35
C THR A 212 -0.61 -7.20 -11.04
N ASP A 213 0.47 -7.38 -10.28
CA ASP A 213 1.44 -6.31 -10.01
C ASP A 213 2.03 -5.72 -11.31
N SER A 214 2.31 -6.55 -12.33
CA SER A 214 2.80 -6.07 -13.62
C SER A 214 1.77 -5.22 -14.37
N GLU A 215 0.49 -5.63 -14.36
CA GLU A 215 -0.61 -4.85 -14.90
C GLU A 215 -0.78 -3.52 -14.15
N THR A 216 -0.62 -3.48 -12.83
CA THR A 216 -0.74 -2.23 -12.06
C THR A 216 0.28 -1.17 -12.46
N ILE A 217 1.51 -1.56 -12.82
CA ILE A 217 2.55 -0.61 -13.29
C ILE A 217 2.10 0.04 -14.60
N ILE A 218 1.56 -0.74 -15.53
CA ILE A 218 1.05 -0.25 -16.82
C ILE A 218 -0.17 0.65 -16.59
N PHE A 219 -1.12 0.21 -15.76
CA PHE A 219 -2.34 0.95 -15.48
C PHE A 219 -2.10 2.25 -14.70
N ASP A 220 -1.08 2.30 -13.84
CA ASP A 220 -0.67 3.53 -13.16
C ASP A 220 -0.16 4.55 -14.18
N HIS A 221 0.73 4.13 -15.10
CA HIS A 221 1.18 4.99 -16.19
C HIS A 221 0.02 5.50 -17.06
N MET A 222 -0.90 4.61 -17.44
CA MET A 222 -2.10 5.00 -18.20
C MET A 222 -2.98 5.99 -17.43
N ASN A 223 -3.10 5.83 -16.11
CA ASN A 223 -3.87 6.71 -15.26
C ASN A 223 -3.22 8.09 -15.15
N GLU A 224 -1.91 8.16 -14.98
CA GLU A 224 -1.15 9.42 -14.98
C GLU A 224 -1.28 10.16 -16.31
N ALA A 225 -1.11 9.44 -17.44
CA ALA A 225 -1.27 10.01 -18.77
C ALA A 225 -2.68 10.55 -18.99
N PHE A 226 -3.72 9.78 -18.62
CA PHE A 226 -5.10 10.25 -18.72
C PHE A 226 -5.35 11.47 -17.86
N ASN A 227 -4.85 11.50 -16.61
CA ASN A 227 -5.01 12.68 -15.76
C ASN A 227 -4.28 13.90 -16.37
N ALA A 228 -3.07 13.72 -16.91
CA ALA A 228 -2.36 14.78 -17.61
C ALA A 228 -3.14 15.28 -18.85
N TYR A 229 -3.76 14.37 -19.60
CA TYR A 229 -4.64 14.69 -20.73
C TYR A 229 -5.86 15.52 -20.28
N VAL A 230 -6.52 15.15 -19.18
CA VAL A 230 -7.70 15.89 -18.67
C VAL A 230 -7.35 17.28 -18.15
N TYR A 231 -6.19 17.44 -17.50
CA TYR A 231 -5.83 18.70 -16.81
C TYR A 231 -4.76 19.55 -17.50
N GLY A 232 -4.16 19.08 -18.61
CA GLY A 232 -3.21 19.88 -19.41
C GLY A 232 -1.75 19.82 -18.94
N GLY A 233 -1.29 18.68 -18.41
CA GLY A 233 0.11 18.45 -18.00
C GLY A 233 0.39 18.61 -16.49
N GLN A 234 1.68 18.64 -16.11
CA GLN A 234 2.15 18.62 -14.70
C GLN A 234 1.58 19.75 -13.81
N ASP A 235 1.30 20.93 -14.38
CA ASP A 235 0.72 22.06 -13.63
C ASP A 235 -0.78 21.87 -13.31
N GLY A 236 -1.51 21.13 -14.15
CA GLY A 236 -2.92 20.76 -13.95
C GLY A 236 -3.12 19.51 -13.08
N TYR A 237 -2.17 18.58 -13.13
CA TYR A 237 -2.14 17.39 -12.27
C TYR A 237 -2.04 17.77 -10.79
N ASN A 238 -1.16 18.73 -10.46
CA ASN A 238 -1.03 19.23 -9.08
C ASN A 238 -2.31 19.89 -8.56
N SER A 239 -3.10 20.55 -9.40
CA SER A 239 -4.33 21.25 -8.99
C SER A 239 -5.56 20.34 -8.84
N SER A 240 -5.59 19.18 -9.51
CA SER A 240 -6.67 18.19 -9.41
C SER A 240 -6.39 17.08 -8.38
N VAL A 241 -5.13 16.72 -8.19
CA VAL A 241 -4.69 15.94 -7.02
C VAL A 241 -5.06 16.68 -5.72
N ILE A 242 -5.08 18.02 -5.72
CA ILE A 242 -5.59 18.86 -4.61
C ILE A 242 -7.12 18.77 -4.44
N ALA A 243 -7.90 18.50 -5.50
CA ALA A 243 -9.37 18.40 -5.40
C ALA A 243 -9.85 17.03 -4.87
N TYR A 244 -9.09 15.95 -5.11
CA TYR A 244 -9.33 14.62 -4.55
C TYR A 244 -8.58 14.38 -3.23
N LYS A 245 -7.45 15.06 -3.00
CA LYS A 245 -6.88 15.20 -1.67
C LYS A 245 -7.74 16.20 -0.88
N LYS A 246 -8.75 15.70 -0.16
CA LYS A 246 -8.89 16.22 1.21
C LYS A 246 -7.51 16.05 1.81
N GLU A 247 -6.81 17.15 2.06
CA GLU A 247 -5.57 17.12 2.83
C GLU A 247 -5.88 16.54 4.21
N VAL A 248 -5.83 15.22 4.31
CA VAL A 248 -5.17 14.62 5.43
C VAL A 248 -3.70 14.86 5.11
N TYR A 249 -3.14 15.88 5.74
CA TYR A 249 -1.71 15.91 5.90
C TYR A 249 -1.34 14.62 6.61
N ASP A 250 -0.90 13.63 5.84
CA ASP A 250 -0.07 12.60 6.40
C ASP A 250 1.21 13.34 6.76
N VAL A 251 1.29 13.79 8.02
CA VAL A 251 2.47 14.46 8.56
C VAL A 251 3.71 13.63 8.21
N LYS A 252 3.58 12.30 8.03
CA LYS A 252 4.66 11.41 7.57
C LYS A 252 5.09 11.54 6.10
N LYS A 253 4.26 12.08 5.20
CA LYS A 253 4.63 12.34 3.78
C LYS A 253 5.09 13.79 3.52
N LEU A 254 4.78 14.71 4.44
CA LEU A 254 5.35 16.05 4.48
C LEU A 254 6.66 16.12 5.26
N LEU A 255 6.91 15.11 6.10
CA LEU A 255 8.25 14.87 6.60
C LEU A 255 9.13 14.51 5.39
N PRO A 256 10.37 15.03 5.32
CA PRO A 256 11.32 14.62 4.29
C PRO A 256 11.33 13.09 4.26
N GLU A 257 11.35 12.49 3.05
CA GLU A 257 11.51 11.04 2.86
C GLU A 257 12.41 10.53 3.98
N GLU A 258 11.88 9.70 4.89
CA GLU A 258 12.70 9.17 5.96
C GLU A 258 13.89 8.53 5.24
N ASN A 259 15.09 9.11 5.43
CA ASN A 259 16.33 8.65 4.83
C ASN A 259 16.69 7.33 5.52
N LEU A 260 15.86 6.31 5.28
CA LEU A 260 16.00 4.98 5.80
C LEU A 260 17.07 4.30 4.98
N PHE A 261 18.05 3.76 5.67
CA PHE A 261 19.10 2.98 5.03
C PHE A 261 19.44 1.77 5.86
N LEU A 262 19.83 0.72 5.15
CA LEU A 262 20.41 -0.49 5.70
C LEU A 262 21.93 -0.37 5.59
N GLN A 263 22.63 -0.74 6.65
CA GLN A 263 24.09 -0.78 6.67
C GLN A 263 24.62 -2.17 6.97
N VAL A 264 25.69 -2.54 6.26
CA VAL A 264 26.47 -3.73 6.56
C VAL A 264 27.88 -3.32 6.95
N PHE A 265 28.28 -3.73 8.15
CA PHE A 265 29.60 -3.51 8.73
C PHE A 265 30.38 -4.82 8.80
N LEU A 266 31.68 -4.73 8.51
CA LEU A 266 32.60 -5.85 8.56
C LEU A 266 33.59 -5.64 9.71
N ASN A 267 33.75 -6.66 10.54
CA ASN A 267 34.70 -6.65 11.66
C ASN A 267 35.93 -7.49 11.34
N ASP A 268 37.10 -6.89 11.45
CA ASP A 268 38.38 -7.55 11.14
C ASP A 268 38.97 -8.41 12.27
N GLY A 269 38.24 -8.54 13.38
CA GLY A 269 38.67 -9.25 14.58
C GLY A 269 39.28 -8.34 15.64
N THR A 270 39.46 -7.04 15.35
CA THR A 270 39.85 -6.03 16.34
C THR A 270 38.86 -4.88 16.43
N LYS A 271 38.29 -4.43 15.30
CA LYS A 271 37.29 -3.36 15.24
C LYS A 271 36.42 -3.46 14.00
N TYR A 272 35.27 -2.78 14.04
CA TYR A 272 34.45 -2.56 12.86
C TYR A 272 35.11 -1.56 11.92
N LEU A 273 35.10 -1.88 10.62
CA LEU A 273 35.61 -1.02 9.57
C LEU A 273 34.53 0.02 9.18
N GLU A 274 34.20 0.92 10.11
CA GLU A 274 33.08 1.88 9.97
C GLU A 274 33.20 2.76 8.70
N GLY A 275 34.41 3.16 8.31
CA GLY A 275 34.67 3.92 7.08
C GLY A 275 34.46 3.13 5.77
N ARG A 276 34.05 1.86 5.86
CA ARG A 276 33.72 0.98 4.72
C ARG A 276 32.33 0.35 4.84
N ALA A 277 31.47 0.92 5.68
CA ALA A 277 30.09 0.45 5.79
C ALA A 277 29.39 0.50 4.43
N ILE A 278 28.81 -0.62 4.03
CA ILE A 278 28.04 -0.69 2.78
C ILE A 278 26.64 -0.19 3.11
N THR A 279 26.32 1.01 2.62
CA THR A 279 25.04 1.68 2.91
C THR A 279 24.12 1.58 1.70
N ASN A 280 22.90 1.09 1.91
CA ASN A 280 21.88 0.97 0.87
C ASN A 280 20.59 1.64 1.33
N HIS A 281 20.07 2.56 0.53
CA HIS A 281 18.80 3.22 0.81
C HIS A 281 17.64 2.22 0.75
N VAL A 282 16.75 2.30 1.74
CA VAL A 282 15.58 1.45 1.86
C VAL A 282 14.38 2.20 1.31
N ILE A 283 13.79 1.67 0.24
CA ILE A 283 12.61 2.23 -0.41
C ILE A 283 11.42 1.30 -0.19
N GLY A 284 10.34 1.84 0.36
CA GLY A 284 9.12 1.09 0.65
C GLY A 284 9.23 0.15 1.86
N LYS A 285 8.18 -0.64 2.10
CA LYS A 285 8.07 -1.50 3.29
C LYS A 285 8.64 -2.89 3.11
N ARG A 286 8.72 -3.42 1.89
CA ARG A 286 9.24 -4.77 1.61
C ARG A 286 10.68 -4.63 1.13
N VAL A 287 11.63 -4.96 1.99
CA VAL A 287 13.06 -4.81 1.70
C VAL A 287 13.59 -6.08 1.07
N LYS A 288 14.18 -5.95 -0.13
CA LYS A 288 14.92 -7.01 -0.79
C LYS A 288 16.26 -6.47 -1.29
N MET A 289 17.34 -6.80 -0.58
CA MET A 289 18.68 -6.32 -0.90
C MET A 289 19.65 -7.47 -1.10
N ASP A 290 20.41 -7.41 -2.20
CA ASP A 290 21.49 -8.33 -2.54
C ASP A 290 22.78 -7.52 -2.56
N ILE A 291 23.53 -7.62 -1.48
CA ILE A 291 24.65 -6.73 -1.19
C ILE A 291 25.95 -7.48 -1.45
N PRO A 292 26.74 -7.12 -2.48
CA PRO A 292 28.03 -7.74 -2.73
C PRO A 292 28.99 -7.42 -1.59
N LEU A 293 29.79 -8.41 -1.19
CA LEU A 293 30.80 -8.28 -0.15
C LEU A 293 32.18 -8.47 -0.78
N GLU A 294 33.07 -7.50 -0.54
CA GLU A 294 34.47 -7.57 -0.94
C GLU A 294 35.36 -7.52 0.30
N PHE A 295 36.15 -8.58 0.50
CA PHE A 295 37.06 -8.67 1.62
C PHE A 295 38.49 -8.37 1.19
N THR A 296 39.04 -7.27 1.70
CA THR A 296 40.46 -6.94 1.54
C THR A 296 41.34 -7.53 2.65
N GLN A 297 40.71 -8.10 3.68
CA GLN A 297 41.33 -8.66 4.88
C GLN A 297 40.39 -9.69 5.52
N LYS A 298 40.88 -10.45 6.50
CA LYS A 298 40.06 -11.43 7.22
C LYS A 298 38.91 -10.71 7.95
N VAL A 299 37.68 -11.21 7.74
CA VAL A 299 36.47 -10.75 8.43
C VAL A 299 36.02 -11.85 9.39
N SER A 300 35.92 -11.52 10.67
CA SER A 300 35.50 -12.45 11.73
C SER A 300 33.99 -12.41 11.97
N GLU A 301 33.38 -11.24 11.81
CA GLU A 301 31.99 -10.99 12.17
C GLU A 301 31.38 -9.96 11.22
N ILE A 302 30.09 -10.15 10.93
CA ILE A 302 29.31 -9.27 10.08
C ILE A 302 28.16 -8.72 10.92
N ARG A 303 28.04 -7.39 10.92
CA ARG A 303 26.94 -6.67 11.56
C ARG A 303 26.06 -6.07 10.48
N VAL A 304 24.77 -6.31 10.60
CA VAL A 304 23.71 -5.80 9.74
C VAL A 304 22.84 -4.88 10.58
N ASP A 305 22.77 -3.62 10.18
CA ASP A 305 21.87 -2.64 10.73
C ASP A 305 20.70 -2.50 9.75
N PRO A 306 19.55 -3.14 10.03
CA PRO A 306 18.48 -3.22 9.05
C PRO A 306 17.86 -1.86 8.73
N LEU A 307 17.92 -0.91 9.67
CA LEU A 307 17.47 0.48 9.54
C LEU A 307 18.35 1.40 10.42
N ASN A 308 18.32 2.71 10.17
CA ASN A 308 18.98 3.76 10.97
C ASN A 308 18.07 4.40 12.02
N VAL A 309 16.95 3.75 12.34
CA VAL A 309 15.96 4.16 13.34
C VAL A 309 15.40 2.92 14.02
N SER A 310 14.72 3.14 15.15
CA SER A 310 13.94 2.10 15.83
C SER A 310 12.83 1.55 14.94
N CYS A 311 12.57 0.24 14.98
CA CYS A 311 11.71 -0.42 14.00
C CYS A 311 11.08 -1.74 14.44
N VAL A 312 9.96 -2.09 13.80
CA VAL A 312 9.35 -3.42 13.84
C VAL A 312 9.56 -4.10 12.50
N LEU A 313 10.34 -5.18 12.52
CA LEU A 313 10.62 -6.01 11.35
C LEU A 313 9.81 -7.31 11.40
N LYS A 314 9.31 -7.72 10.24
CA LYS A 314 8.58 -8.97 10.03
C LYS A 314 9.31 -9.87 9.05
N ASN A 315 9.32 -11.17 9.32
CA ASN A 315 9.90 -12.20 8.45
C ASN A 315 11.33 -11.88 8.01
N LEU A 316 12.19 -11.47 8.96
CA LEU A 316 13.59 -11.19 8.67
C LEU A 316 14.32 -12.47 8.25
N GLN A 317 14.91 -12.43 7.07
CA GLN A 317 15.75 -13.50 6.54
C GLN A 317 17.06 -12.90 6.03
N VAL A 318 18.16 -13.43 6.56
CA VAL A 318 19.51 -13.14 6.08
C VAL A 318 20.09 -14.42 5.52
N LYS A 319 20.52 -14.36 4.26
CA LYS A 319 21.27 -15.42 3.60
C LYS A 319 22.63 -14.90 3.16
N VAL A 320 23.61 -15.76 3.14
CA VAL A 320 24.93 -15.48 2.57
C VAL A 320 25.15 -16.36 1.34
N VAL A 321 25.86 -15.83 0.36
CA VAL A 321 26.19 -16.53 -0.88
C VAL A 321 27.70 -16.62 -1.01
N THR A 322 28.21 -17.82 -1.27
CA THR A 322 29.66 -18.04 -1.49
C THR A 322 30.07 -17.70 -2.92
N LYS A 323 31.37 -17.65 -3.18
CA LYS A 323 31.94 -17.49 -4.53
C LYS A 323 31.57 -18.64 -5.47
N GLU A 324 31.31 -19.83 -4.92
CA GLU A 324 30.82 -21.01 -5.66
C GLU A 324 29.31 -20.94 -5.94
N ASN A 325 28.63 -19.89 -5.46
CA ASN A 325 27.19 -19.63 -5.54
C ASN A 325 26.31 -20.54 -4.67
N ASP A 326 26.88 -21.15 -3.62
CA ASP A 326 26.09 -21.82 -2.59
C ASP A 326 25.42 -20.80 -1.67
N GLU A 327 24.15 -21.03 -1.32
CA GLU A 327 23.39 -20.18 -0.40
C GLU A 327 23.25 -20.83 0.97
N TYR A 328 23.53 -20.06 2.02
CA TYR A 328 23.34 -20.47 3.40
C TYR A 328 22.46 -19.46 4.15
N GLU A 329 21.48 -19.96 4.90
CA GLU A 329 20.64 -19.14 5.76
C GLU A 329 21.30 -18.94 7.14
N VAL A 330 21.36 -17.70 7.60
CA VAL A 330 21.81 -17.37 8.96
C VAL A 330 20.62 -17.53 9.90
N LYS A 331 20.76 -18.37 10.93
CA LYS A 331 19.67 -18.67 11.87
C LYS A 331 19.89 -18.08 13.26
N GLU A 332 21.14 -17.84 13.63
CA GLU A 332 21.53 -17.35 14.95
C GLU A 332 22.17 -15.97 14.82
N TYR A 333 21.62 -15.01 15.58
CA TYR A 333 22.05 -13.63 15.59
C TYR A 333 22.23 -13.16 17.03
N GLN A 334 23.29 -12.42 17.31
CA GLN A 334 23.30 -11.50 18.44
C GLN A 334 22.56 -10.23 18.02
N HIS A 335 21.70 -9.70 18.89
CA HIS A 335 20.88 -8.53 18.53
C HIS A 335 20.46 -7.72 19.75
N ASN A 336 20.13 -6.46 19.53
CA ASN A 336 19.61 -5.56 20.57
C ASN A 336 18.08 -5.39 20.55
N ALA A 337 17.34 -6.22 19.78
CA ALA A 337 15.88 -6.21 19.79
C ALA A 337 15.30 -6.48 21.19
N ILE A 338 14.21 -5.78 21.55
CA ILE A 338 13.49 -5.99 22.80
C ILE A 338 12.63 -7.25 22.77
N ILE A 339 12.04 -7.58 21.62
CA ILE A 339 11.13 -8.72 21.42
C ILE A 339 11.54 -9.41 20.13
N THR A 340 11.62 -10.74 20.18
CA THR A 340 11.82 -11.61 19.02
C THR A 340 10.82 -12.76 19.03
N LYS A 341 10.20 -13.05 17.88
CA LYS A 341 9.31 -14.21 17.69
C LYS A 341 9.24 -14.57 16.21
N ASP A 342 9.52 -15.84 15.86
CA ASP A 342 9.33 -16.37 14.50
C ASP A 342 9.91 -15.47 13.39
N ASN A 343 11.16 -14.99 13.56
CA ASN A 343 11.86 -14.04 12.68
C ASN A 343 11.29 -12.60 12.63
N ASP A 344 10.40 -12.26 13.56
CA ASP A 344 9.96 -10.90 13.79
C ASP A 344 10.79 -10.27 14.90
N PHE A 345 11.18 -9.01 14.71
CA PHE A 345 12.05 -8.27 15.62
C PHE A 345 11.44 -6.90 15.94
N ILE A 346 11.50 -6.50 17.20
CA ILE A 346 11.15 -5.15 17.64
C ILE A 346 12.40 -4.50 18.23
N PHE A 347 12.89 -3.46 17.57
CA PHE A 347 14.01 -2.63 18.02
C PHE A 347 13.47 -1.28 18.47
N VAL A 348 13.70 -0.92 19.73
CA VAL A 348 13.30 0.39 20.26
C VAL A 348 14.46 1.39 20.23
N SER A 349 15.70 0.91 20.12
CA SER A 349 16.86 1.77 19.92
C SER A 349 16.93 2.29 18.49
N GLU A 350 17.53 3.47 18.31
CA GLU A 350 17.73 4.09 17.00
C GLU A 350 18.81 3.38 16.17
N ASP A 351 19.49 2.39 16.75
CA ASP A 351 20.55 1.60 16.14
C ASP A 351 20.20 0.09 16.16
N PRO A 352 19.21 -0.38 15.40
CA PRO A 352 18.92 -1.82 15.35
C PRO A 352 20.16 -2.57 14.83
N GLN A 353 20.62 -3.58 15.57
CA GLN A 353 21.82 -4.35 15.24
C GLN A 353 21.52 -5.84 15.22
N LEU A 354 21.98 -6.50 14.16
CA LEU A 354 22.00 -7.95 14.00
C LEU A 354 23.42 -8.37 13.68
N ILE A 355 23.99 -9.26 14.48
CA ILE A 355 25.41 -9.60 14.41
C ILE A 355 25.56 -11.11 14.33
N PHE A 356 26.35 -11.60 13.38
CA PHE A 356 26.63 -13.02 13.22
C PHE A 356 28.10 -13.26 12.84
N GLN A 357 28.60 -14.43 13.23
CA GLN A 357 29.98 -14.84 12.98
C GLN A 357 30.17 -15.25 11.52
N ASN A 358 31.29 -14.85 10.92
CA ASN A 358 31.64 -15.24 9.55
C ASN A 358 32.32 -16.61 9.54
N CYS A 359 31.53 -17.66 9.30
CA CYS A 359 32.00 -19.05 9.21
C CYS A 359 32.59 -19.42 7.84
N TRP A 360 32.60 -18.49 6.87
CA TRP A 360 32.96 -18.77 5.47
C TRP A 360 34.23 -18.03 5.04
N GLU A 361 34.92 -17.35 5.97
CA GLU A 361 36.17 -16.63 5.74
C GLU A 361 36.11 -15.74 4.49
N ASN A 362 37.06 -15.90 3.55
CA ASN A 362 37.16 -15.11 2.32
C ASN A 362 36.29 -15.66 1.16
N GLN A 363 35.43 -16.65 1.43
CA GLN A 363 34.59 -17.29 0.41
C GLN A 363 33.23 -16.61 0.22
N LEU A 364 32.81 -15.69 1.10
CA LEU A 364 31.58 -14.95 0.87
C LEU A 364 31.74 -13.98 -0.30
N LYS A 365 30.67 -13.90 -1.09
CA LYS A 365 30.52 -13.02 -2.24
C LYS A 365 29.42 -11.99 -2.01
N MET A 366 28.37 -12.35 -1.28
CA MET A 366 27.18 -11.52 -1.15
C MET A 366 26.39 -11.88 0.11
N ILE A 367 25.66 -10.91 0.64
CA ILE A 367 24.62 -11.10 1.64
C ILE A 367 23.26 -10.69 1.05
N LYS A 368 22.27 -11.58 1.17
CA LYS A 368 20.89 -11.35 0.75
C LYS A 368 20.03 -11.12 1.98
N ILE A 369 19.41 -9.95 2.06
CA ILE A 369 18.60 -9.54 3.20
C ILE A 369 17.18 -9.32 2.72
N ARG A 370 16.22 -9.91 3.43
CA ARG A 370 14.78 -9.84 3.14
C ARG A 370 14.03 -9.58 4.44
N PHE A 371 13.14 -8.59 4.46
CA PHE A 371 12.22 -8.35 5.58
C PHE A 371 11.08 -7.42 5.16
N THR A 372 10.07 -7.31 6.01
CA THR A 372 9.02 -6.28 5.89
C THR A 372 9.08 -5.33 7.09
N ILE A 373 9.15 -4.03 6.82
CA ILE A 373 9.04 -2.97 7.82
C ILE A 373 7.56 -2.79 8.14
N LYS A 374 7.16 -3.17 9.36
CA LYS A 374 5.80 -2.89 9.84
C LYS A 374 5.70 -1.46 10.35
N GLU A 375 6.73 -1.00 11.05
CA GLU A 375 6.83 0.34 11.63
C GLU A 375 8.30 0.76 11.77
N ALA A 376 8.59 2.06 11.64
CA ALA A 376 9.88 2.69 11.82
C ALA A 376 9.69 4.01 12.60
N GLY A 377 10.68 4.43 13.37
CA GLY A 377 10.60 5.62 14.23
C GLY A 377 9.72 5.42 15.47
N LEU A 378 10.01 4.40 16.26
CA LEU A 378 9.27 4.01 17.47
C LEU A 378 9.66 4.79 18.74
N GLN A 379 10.62 5.71 18.68
CA GLN A 379 11.23 6.31 19.88
C GLN A 379 10.24 7.04 20.80
N ASP A 380 9.13 7.56 20.27
CA ASP A 380 8.12 8.28 21.05
C ASP A 380 6.97 7.38 21.56
N ASN A 381 7.03 6.06 21.35
CA ASN A 381 5.97 5.16 21.81
C ASN A 381 6.13 4.85 23.32
N PRO A 382 5.25 5.38 24.19
CA PRO A 382 5.44 5.30 25.63
C PRO A 382 5.39 3.86 26.17
N MET A 383 4.66 2.96 25.52
CA MET A 383 4.65 1.54 25.91
C MET A 383 5.96 0.85 25.56
N LEU A 384 6.55 1.16 24.40
CA LEU A 384 7.82 0.56 23.98
C LEU A 384 9.00 1.07 24.79
N VAL A 385 8.97 2.36 25.16
CA VAL A 385 9.94 2.94 26.09
C VAL A 385 9.85 2.24 27.45
N ALA A 386 8.64 2.09 28.02
CA ALA A 386 8.45 1.38 29.27
C ALA A 386 8.90 -0.09 29.20
N LEU A 387 8.63 -0.79 28.09
CA LEU A 387 9.11 -2.16 27.88
C LEU A 387 10.64 -2.25 27.78
N SER A 388 11.28 -1.27 27.15
CA SER A 388 12.74 -1.16 27.07
C SER A 388 13.36 -0.96 28.46
N GLU A 389 12.78 -0.06 29.26
CA GLU A 389 13.20 0.16 30.65
C GLU A 389 13.06 -1.11 31.51
N ILE A 390 11.92 -1.80 31.40
CA ILE A 390 11.70 -3.09 32.10
C ILE A 390 12.74 -4.11 31.67
N LYS A 391 13.02 -4.25 30.37
CA LYS A 391 14.02 -5.20 29.86
C LYS A 391 15.42 -4.87 30.39
N ASN A 392 15.78 -3.59 30.45
CA ASN A 392 17.05 -3.15 31.03
C ASN A 392 17.16 -3.47 32.52
N GLN A 393 16.09 -3.25 33.29
CA GLN A 393 16.03 -3.63 34.70
C GLN A 393 16.16 -5.16 34.87
N MET A 394 15.46 -5.95 34.06
CA MET A 394 15.58 -7.41 34.07
C MET A 394 17.02 -7.87 33.79
N ASN A 395 17.69 -7.28 32.80
CA ASN A 395 19.10 -7.59 32.49
C ASN A 395 20.04 -7.23 33.64
N GLN A 396 19.80 -6.11 34.34
CA GLN A 396 20.59 -5.72 35.52
C GLN A 396 20.38 -6.72 36.67
N ILE A 397 19.13 -7.13 36.90
CA ILE A 397 18.79 -8.13 37.92
C ILE A 397 19.45 -9.47 37.60
N GLU A 398 19.41 -9.94 36.36
CA GLU A 398 20.11 -11.17 35.95
C GLU A 398 21.62 -11.07 36.17
N THR A 399 22.22 -9.92 35.86
CA THR A 399 23.66 -9.70 36.07
C THR A 399 24.01 -9.75 37.55
N GLN A 400 23.19 -9.13 38.41
CA GLN A 400 23.35 -9.19 39.85
C GLN A 400 23.14 -10.62 40.38
N MET A 401 22.14 -11.35 39.89
CA MET A 401 21.92 -12.76 40.23
C MET A 401 23.15 -13.61 39.91
N ARG A 402 23.71 -13.50 38.69
CA ARG A 402 24.95 -14.23 38.33
C ARG A 402 26.12 -13.90 39.24
N LYS A 403 26.26 -12.63 39.65
CA LYS A 403 27.32 -12.23 40.58
C LYS A 403 27.13 -12.87 41.96
N VAL A 404 25.91 -12.85 42.48
CA VAL A 404 25.57 -13.49 43.76
C VAL A 404 25.76 -15.00 43.68
N GLU A 405 25.37 -15.64 42.58
CA GLU A 405 25.61 -17.07 42.35
C GLU A 405 27.11 -17.40 42.36
N GLY A 406 27.94 -16.60 41.68
CA GLY A 406 29.39 -16.77 41.67
C GLY A 406 30.03 -16.55 43.05
N GLU A 407 29.58 -15.55 43.81
CA GLU A 407 30.02 -15.33 45.19
C GLU A 407 29.61 -16.49 46.11
N LEU A 408 28.41 -17.03 45.93
CA LEU A 408 27.88 -18.14 46.72
C LEU A 408 28.60 -19.45 46.40
N GLU A 409 28.96 -19.67 45.13
CA GLU A 409 29.79 -20.78 44.69
C GLU A 409 31.21 -20.68 45.24
N TYR A 410 31.79 -19.47 45.24
CA TYR A 410 33.07 -19.19 45.89
C TYR A 410 33.03 -19.49 47.40
N ILE A 411 32.01 -19.02 48.12
CA ILE A 411 31.82 -19.27 49.56
C ILE A 411 31.67 -20.77 49.83
N LYS A 412 30.86 -21.49 49.04
CA LYS A 412 30.72 -22.95 49.12
C LYS A 412 32.05 -23.68 48.89
N GLY A 413 32.93 -23.12 48.07
CA GLY A 413 34.29 -23.62 47.83
C GLY A 413 35.26 -23.43 48.99
N THR A 414 35.01 -22.50 49.91
CA THR A 414 35.92 -22.20 51.03
C THR A 414 36.01 -23.33 52.06
N LYS A 415 37.22 -23.52 52.62
CA LYS A 415 37.47 -24.51 53.68
C LYS A 415 36.58 -24.28 54.91
N VAL A 416 36.34 -23.03 55.29
CA VAL A 416 35.53 -22.67 56.47
C VAL A 416 34.08 -23.15 56.33
N TYR A 417 33.47 -22.97 55.15
CA TYR A 417 32.10 -23.42 54.89
C TYR A 417 32.00 -24.96 54.91
N LYS A 418 32.98 -25.66 54.34
CA LYS A 418 33.05 -27.14 54.37
C LYS A 418 33.18 -27.69 55.79
N THR A 419 34.06 -27.12 56.62
CA THR A 419 34.23 -27.54 58.02
C THR A 419 33.02 -27.22 58.91
N LEU A 420 32.29 -26.13 58.63
CA LEU A 420 31.03 -25.82 59.30
C LEU A 420 29.92 -26.81 58.94
N LEU A 421 29.87 -27.27 57.68
CA LEU A 421 28.94 -28.30 57.22
C LEU A 421 29.23 -29.65 57.89
N GLU A 422 30.50 -30.07 57.93
CA GLU A 422 30.95 -31.29 58.62
C GLU A 422 30.51 -31.29 60.08
N ARG A 423 30.79 -30.21 60.83
CA ARG A 423 30.37 -30.08 62.23
C ARG A 423 28.85 -30.09 62.44
N LYS A 424 28.07 -29.61 61.48
CA LYS A 424 26.60 -29.59 61.56
C LYS A 424 26.02 -30.97 61.27
N VAL A 425 26.62 -31.71 60.33
CA VAL A 425 26.28 -33.11 60.04
C VAL A 425 26.63 -34.00 61.23
N ASP A 426 27.81 -33.82 61.84
CA ASP A 426 28.22 -34.56 63.04
C ASP A 426 27.27 -34.32 64.22
N LYS A 427 26.74 -33.09 64.35
CA LYS A 427 25.77 -32.74 65.41
C LYS A 427 24.39 -33.37 65.19
N VAL A 428 23.97 -33.54 63.94
CA VAL A 428 22.68 -34.18 63.59
C VAL A 428 22.79 -35.71 63.63
N LEU A 429 23.96 -36.27 63.32
CA LEU A 429 24.21 -37.72 63.43
C LEU A 429 24.47 -38.15 64.88
N GLY A 430 25.05 -37.29 65.71
CA GLY A 430 25.25 -37.53 67.15
C GLY A 430 24.02 -37.32 68.03
N GLU A 431 22.90 -36.84 67.49
CA GLU A 431 21.59 -36.76 68.16
C GLU A 431 20.70 -37.99 67.88
N ASN A 432 21.20 -38.98 67.12
CA ASN A 432 20.50 -40.23 66.78
C ASN A 432 21.17 -41.50 67.37
N GLU A 433 22.15 -41.37 68.27
CA GLU A 433 22.59 -42.43 69.20
C GLU A 433 21.99 -42.19 70.58
#